data_AF-A0A0N4Y006-F1
#
_entry.id   AF-A0A0N4Y006-F1
#
_cell.length_a   1.000
_cell.length_b   1.000
_cell.length_c   1.000
_cell.angle_alpha   90.00
_cell.angle_beta   90.00
_cell.angle_gamma   90.00
#
_symmetry.space_group_name_H-M   'P 1'
#
loop_
_entity.id
_entity.type
_entity.pdbx_description
1 polymer ?
#
loop_
_entity_poly.entity_id
_entity_poly.type
_entity_poly.pdbx_seq_one_letter_code
_entity_poly.pdbx_strand_id
1 'polypeptide(L)'
;MSFIKLRFEAAAKIRVMQNLDCRSLPNDSDSNSSFCNFVNYTHNVIMRVRTSLDNGSVCEFWLARADELLVELFNSSDPQKMFDLLTKTLDLELYVDYCLELERPDHFILGKEYKTYKKMNRDFSRSMMSLVIAIKEAVADGQIKDKIADLHRSILGKNGSHRTDRQEENHLIPEAGSMSSARLYFTIASVLIASETALAQEALTCAHENPDFCMLIEAAHTGNQRALRTLKDDLAGLRTALQHADHMVTVVLTKRESSEVHAALTNALDKELRVLLHFKYNCFKLSKEEEKAVDAKCEILYNNIGYVTSQLVLAVMEAEPDQYKKARIRSVYDSYLVKQPSQNNKWENRVYEMGKEILKIM
;
A
#
# COMPACT_ATOMS: atom_id res chain seq x y z
N MET A 1 -23.02 15.28 4.63
CA MET A 1 -23.33 13.84 4.72
C MET A 1 -22.00 13.11 4.82
N SER A 2 -21.66 12.51 5.97
CA SER A 2 -20.29 12.05 6.23
C SER A 2 -19.96 10.78 5.43
N PHE A 3 -18.69 10.65 5.00
CA PHE A 3 -18.14 9.50 4.27
C PHE A 3 -18.41 8.16 4.99
N ILE A 4 -18.53 8.20 6.33
CA ILE A 4 -18.81 7.06 7.21
C ILE A 4 -20.26 6.54 7.02
N LYS A 5 -21.24 7.40 6.74
CA LYS A 5 -22.63 6.97 6.49
C LYS A 5 -22.78 6.29 5.12
N LEU A 6 -22.04 6.74 4.11
CA LEU A 6 -21.97 6.10 2.80
C LEU A 6 -21.29 4.71 2.86
N ARG A 7 -20.36 4.53 3.80
CA ARG A 7 -19.55 3.31 4.02
C ARG A 7 -20.33 2.16 4.66
N PHE A 8 -21.15 2.43 5.68
CA PHE A 8 -22.04 1.41 6.27
C PHE A 8 -23.14 0.97 5.32
N GLU A 9 -23.65 1.89 4.48
CA GLU A 9 -24.62 1.54 3.45
C GLU A 9 -24.01 0.72 2.31
N ALA A 10 -22.73 0.95 1.96
CA ALA A 10 -22.03 0.20 0.92
C ALA A 10 -21.80 -1.27 1.32
N ALA A 11 -21.18 -1.54 2.47
CA ALA A 11 -20.86 -2.90 2.92
C ALA A 11 -22.12 -3.76 3.15
N ALA A 12 -23.24 -3.15 3.58
CA ALA A 12 -24.52 -3.83 3.73
C ALA A 12 -25.28 -4.05 2.40
N LYS A 13 -24.82 -3.46 1.28
CA LYS A 13 -25.50 -3.50 -0.03
C LYS A 13 -24.67 -4.12 -1.16
N ILE A 14 -23.47 -4.65 -0.89
CA ILE A 14 -22.71 -5.43 -1.88
C ILE A 14 -23.40 -6.79 -2.10
N ARG A 15 -24.43 -6.79 -2.96
CA ARG A 15 -24.93 -7.99 -3.63
C ARG A 15 -24.17 -8.15 -4.93
N VAL A 16 -22.97 -8.70 -4.91
CA VAL A 16 -22.24 -8.99 -6.16
C VAL A 16 -23.14 -9.81 -7.10
N MET A 17 -23.01 -9.56 -8.41
CA MET A 17 -23.82 -10.18 -9.45
C MET A 17 -23.78 -11.72 -9.32
N GLN A 18 -24.96 -12.36 -9.30
CA GLN A 18 -25.09 -13.81 -9.04
C GLN A 18 -24.60 -14.73 -10.17
N ASN A 19 -23.92 -14.23 -11.21
CA ASN A 19 -23.55 -15.02 -12.39
C ASN A 19 -22.18 -14.61 -12.98
N LEU A 20 -21.14 -14.55 -12.15
CA LEU A 20 -19.76 -14.46 -12.65
C LEU A 20 -19.20 -15.88 -12.83
N ASP A 21 -19.54 -16.52 -13.95
CA ASP A 21 -18.96 -17.81 -14.30
C ASP A 21 -17.77 -17.61 -15.25
N CYS A 22 -16.55 -17.71 -14.73
CA CYS A 22 -15.32 -17.74 -15.53
C CYS A 22 -14.76 -19.18 -15.68
N ARG A 23 -15.52 -20.23 -15.30
CA ARG A 23 -15.02 -21.62 -15.16
C ARG A 23 -14.56 -22.29 -16.46
N SER A 24 -14.69 -21.64 -17.62
CA SER A 24 -14.31 -22.19 -18.93
C SER A 24 -13.05 -21.58 -19.56
N LEU A 25 -12.24 -20.79 -18.84
CA LEU A 25 -11.10 -20.10 -19.47
C LEU A 25 -9.77 -20.85 -19.31
N PRO A 26 -9.42 -21.62 -20.36
CA PRO A 26 -8.14 -21.45 -21.02
C PRO A 26 -8.39 -21.27 -22.53
N ASN A 27 -8.33 -20.02 -23.01
CA ASN A 27 -8.35 -19.58 -24.42
C ASN A 27 -9.69 -19.42 -25.17
N ASP A 28 -10.87 -19.60 -24.59
CA ASP A 28 -12.10 -19.24 -25.30
C ASP A 28 -12.42 -17.74 -25.21
N SER A 29 -12.25 -17.05 -26.34
CA SER A 29 -12.52 -15.61 -26.53
C SER A 29 -14.00 -15.20 -26.40
N ASP A 30 -14.89 -16.14 -26.13
CA ASP A 30 -16.33 -15.96 -26.32
C ASP A 30 -17.10 -15.78 -25.01
N SER A 31 -16.43 -15.79 -23.85
CA SER A 31 -17.06 -15.33 -22.61
C SER A 31 -17.23 -13.80 -22.66
N ASN A 32 -18.42 -13.32 -23.07
CA ASN A 32 -18.77 -11.90 -23.20
C ASN A 32 -18.75 -11.09 -21.87
N SER A 33 -18.24 -11.66 -20.77
CA SER A 33 -18.13 -10.94 -19.50
C SER A 33 -16.88 -10.06 -19.50
N SER A 34 -17.07 -8.75 -19.52
CA SER A 34 -16.01 -7.75 -19.39
C SER A 34 -15.12 -8.01 -18.17
N PHE A 35 -15.70 -8.50 -17.06
CA PHE A 35 -14.99 -8.91 -15.86
C PHE A 35 -13.90 -9.96 -16.10
N CYS A 36 -14.23 -11.11 -16.70
CA CYS A 36 -13.26 -12.18 -16.90
C CYS A 36 -12.13 -11.73 -17.84
N ASN A 37 -12.44 -10.88 -18.84
CA ASN A 37 -11.44 -10.30 -19.74
C ASN A 37 -10.43 -9.42 -18.99
N PHE A 38 -10.88 -8.60 -18.04
CA PHE A 38 -9.99 -7.76 -17.24
C PHE A 38 -9.11 -8.59 -16.30
N VAL A 39 -9.68 -9.57 -15.59
CA VAL A 39 -8.93 -10.44 -14.68
C VAL A 39 -7.90 -11.28 -15.46
N ASN A 40 -8.29 -11.83 -16.61
CA ASN A 40 -7.37 -12.59 -17.46
C ASN A 40 -6.28 -11.70 -18.06
N TYR A 41 -6.59 -10.47 -18.45
CA TYR A 41 -5.58 -9.51 -18.89
C TYR A 41 -4.55 -9.24 -17.78
N THR A 42 -5.01 -9.01 -16.56
CA THR A 42 -4.16 -8.80 -15.38
C THR A 42 -3.24 -10.00 -15.13
N HIS A 43 -3.82 -11.21 -15.06
CA HIS A 43 -3.05 -12.44 -14.88
C HIS A 43 -1.95 -12.60 -15.95
N ASN A 44 -2.29 -12.37 -17.22
CA ASN A 44 -1.32 -12.42 -18.32
C ASN A 44 -0.22 -11.35 -18.20
N VAL A 45 -0.52 -10.14 -17.72
CA VAL A 45 0.52 -9.13 -17.48
C VAL A 45 1.43 -9.59 -16.35
N ILE A 46 0.89 -10.04 -15.21
CA ILE A 46 1.66 -10.55 -14.07
C ILE A 46 2.63 -11.64 -14.53
N MET A 47 2.15 -12.64 -15.27
CA MET A 47 2.99 -13.74 -15.74
C MET A 47 4.13 -13.28 -16.65
N ARG A 48 3.87 -12.32 -17.55
CA ARG A 48 4.90 -11.77 -18.45
C ARG A 48 5.94 -10.93 -17.72
N VAL A 49 5.51 -10.18 -16.69
CA VAL A 49 6.43 -9.43 -15.84
C VAL A 49 7.28 -10.40 -15.03
N ARG A 50 6.68 -11.40 -14.37
CA ARG A 50 7.38 -12.43 -13.60
C ARG A 50 8.45 -13.14 -14.42
N THR A 51 8.08 -13.62 -15.61
CA THR A 51 9.05 -14.30 -16.46
C THR A 51 10.20 -13.38 -16.79
N SER A 52 9.95 -12.08 -17.00
CA SER A 52 10.96 -11.07 -17.31
C SER A 52 11.86 -10.65 -16.14
N LEU A 53 11.55 -11.06 -14.91
CA LEU A 53 12.38 -10.81 -13.74
C LEU A 53 13.36 -11.97 -13.47
N ASP A 54 14.38 -11.69 -12.65
CA ASP A 54 15.27 -12.71 -12.14
C ASP A 54 14.59 -13.51 -11.02
N ASN A 55 14.83 -14.83 -11.02
CA ASN A 55 14.35 -15.73 -9.97
C ASN A 55 14.95 -15.29 -8.63
N GLY A 56 14.10 -14.89 -7.69
CA GLY A 56 14.50 -14.41 -6.37
C GLY A 56 14.55 -12.90 -6.20
N SER A 57 14.17 -12.11 -7.21
CA SER A 57 13.88 -10.68 -7.00
C SER A 57 12.70 -10.49 -6.03
N VAL A 58 12.70 -9.39 -5.27
CA VAL A 58 11.61 -9.10 -4.33
C VAL A 58 10.30 -8.91 -5.09
N CYS A 59 10.36 -8.28 -6.27
CA CYS A 59 9.16 -8.06 -7.08
C CYS A 59 8.57 -9.37 -7.63
N GLU A 60 9.40 -10.37 -7.95
CA GLU A 60 8.91 -11.70 -8.39
C GLU A 60 8.10 -12.39 -7.29
N PHE A 61 8.56 -12.35 -6.04
CA PHE A 61 7.83 -12.93 -4.91
C PHE A 61 6.42 -12.35 -4.76
N TRP A 62 6.28 -11.03 -4.85
CA TRP A 62 4.97 -10.37 -4.73
C TRP A 62 4.06 -10.63 -5.92
N LEU A 63 4.63 -10.68 -7.13
CA LEU A 63 3.90 -11.09 -8.32
C LEU A 63 3.44 -12.56 -8.23
N ALA A 64 4.24 -13.45 -7.66
CA ALA A 64 3.85 -14.84 -7.41
C ALA A 64 2.65 -14.91 -6.47
N ARG A 65 2.64 -14.09 -5.42
CA ARG A 65 1.50 -14.01 -4.52
C ARG A 65 0.25 -13.43 -5.19
N ALA A 66 0.39 -12.43 -6.04
CA ALA A 66 -0.72 -11.87 -6.81
C ALA A 66 -1.32 -12.91 -7.78
N ASP A 67 -0.47 -13.70 -8.43
CA ASP A 67 -0.87 -14.84 -9.27
C ASP A 67 -1.70 -15.88 -8.48
N GLU A 68 -1.22 -16.31 -7.31
CA GLU A 68 -1.97 -17.23 -6.44
C GLU A 68 -3.38 -16.71 -6.08
N LEU A 69 -3.51 -15.41 -5.78
CA LEU A 69 -4.81 -14.79 -5.48
C LEU A 69 -5.73 -14.76 -6.69
N LEU A 70 -5.19 -14.54 -7.89
CA LEU A 70 -5.95 -14.59 -9.13
C LEU A 70 -6.42 -16.02 -9.45
N VAL A 71 -5.57 -17.02 -9.24
CA VAL A 71 -5.96 -18.44 -9.35
C VAL A 71 -7.06 -18.78 -8.34
N GLU A 72 -6.94 -18.31 -7.10
CA GLU A 72 -7.99 -18.49 -6.09
C GLU A 72 -9.29 -17.77 -6.50
N LEU A 73 -9.19 -16.59 -7.10
CA LEU A 73 -10.32 -15.81 -7.60
C LEU A 73 -11.07 -16.56 -8.69
N PHE A 74 -10.36 -17.16 -9.67
CA PHE A 74 -10.97 -17.97 -10.73
C PHE A 74 -11.71 -19.20 -10.20
N ASN A 75 -11.26 -19.74 -9.07
CA ASN A 75 -11.88 -20.90 -8.43
C ASN A 75 -12.99 -20.52 -7.43
N SER A 76 -13.15 -19.23 -7.12
CA SER A 76 -14.16 -18.75 -6.19
C SER A 76 -15.50 -18.55 -6.89
N SER A 77 -16.57 -19.09 -6.31
CA SER A 77 -17.95 -18.69 -6.63
C SER A 77 -18.57 -17.83 -5.53
N ASP A 78 -17.87 -17.63 -4.41
CA ASP A 78 -18.34 -16.75 -3.36
C ASP A 78 -18.05 -15.30 -3.75
N PRO A 79 -19.07 -14.45 -3.91
CA PRO A 79 -18.84 -13.14 -4.50
C PRO A 79 -18.13 -12.14 -3.58
N GLN A 80 -18.32 -12.25 -2.26
CA GLN A 80 -17.59 -11.42 -1.31
C GLN A 80 -16.11 -11.78 -1.31
N LYS A 81 -15.81 -13.09 -1.30
CA LYS A 81 -14.46 -13.61 -1.43
C LYS A 81 -13.82 -13.16 -2.74
N MET A 82 -14.55 -13.13 -3.85
CA MET A 82 -14.04 -12.61 -5.12
C MET A 82 -13.64 -11.13 -5.02
N PHE A 83 -14.48 -10.31 -4.37
CA PHE A 83 -14.16 -8.90 -4.13
C PHE A 83 -12.92 -8.73 -3.24
N ASP A 84 -12.81 -9.51 -2.16
CA ASP A 84 -11.66 -9.50 -1.26
C ASP A 84 -10.37 -9.95 -1.97
N LEU A 85 -10.46 -10.93 -2.87
CA LEU A 85 -9.31 -11.40 -3.65
C LEU A 85 -8.87 -10.35 -4.69
N LEU A 86 -9.81 -9.67 -5.36
CA LEU A 86 -9.51 -8.60 -6.30
C LEU A 86 -8.81 -7.42 -5.62
N THR A 87 -9.31 -6.98 -4.47
CA THR A 87 -8.73 -5.87 -3.70
C THR A 87 -7.33 -6.20 -3.20
N LYS A 88 -7.14 -7.40 -2.61
CA LYS A 88 -5.81 -7.88 -2.21
C LYS A 88 -4.84 -8.02 -3.39
N THR A 89 -5.32 -8.45 -4.55
CA THR A 89 -4.48 -8.54 -5.75
C THR A 89 -4.01 -7.15 -6.17
N LEU A 90 -4.91 -6.17 -6.13
CA LEU A 90 -4.58 -4.78 -6.45
C LEU A 90 -3.61 -4.15 -5.45
N ASP A 91 -3.73 -4.45 -4.15
CA ASP A 91 -2.74 -4.07 -3.13
C ASP A 91 -1.35 -4.59 -3.47
N LEU A 92 -1.26 -5.87 -3.87
CA LEU A 92 0.00 -6.50 -4.24
C LEU A 92 0.57 -5.90 -5.52
N GLU A 93 -0.27 -5.61 -6.53
CA GLU A 93 0.21 -4.94 -7.74
C GLU A 93 0.76 -3.54 -7.44
N LEU A 94 0.13 -2.75 -6.57
CA LEU A 94 0.69 -1.46 -6.15
C LEU A 94 2.07 -1.61 -5.49
N TYR A 95 2.23 -2.62 -4.64
CA TYR A 95 3.52 -2.89 -4.01
C TYR A 95 4.57 -3.30 -5.04
N VAL A 96 4.19 -4.11 -6.02
CA VAL A 96 5.07 -4.50 -7.12
C VAL A 96 5.46 -3.28 -7.96
N ASP A 97 4.54 -2.35 -8.24
CA ASP A 97 4.86 -1.15 -9.03
C ASP A 97 5.93 -0.31 -8.31
N TYR A 98 5.75 -0.11 -6.99
CA TYR A 98 6.76 0.53 -6.15
C TYR A 98 8.10 -0.22 -6.15
N CYS A 99 8.06 -1.55 -6.02
CA CYS A 99 9.24 -2.40 -6.08
C CYS A 99 9.99 -2.26 -7.42
N LEU A 100 9.27 -2.28 -8.54
CA LEU A 100 9.80 -2.13 -9.89
C LEU A 100 10.44 -0.75 -10.10
N GLU A 101 9.88 0.31 -9.51
CA GLU A 101 10.46 1.66 -9.55
C GLU A 101 11.76 1.77 -8.73
N LEU A 102 11.89 1.03 -7.63
CA LEU A 102 13.09 0.99 -6.79
C LEU A 102 14.21 0.18 -7.43
N GLU A 103 13.91 -1.01 -7.95
CA GLU A 103 14.90 -1.91 -8.52
C GLU A 103 15.42 -1.43 -9.89
N ARG A 104 14.69 -0.53 -10.56
CA ARG A 104 15.02 0.07 -11.89
C ARG A 104 15.69 -0.92 -12.84
N PRO A 105 14.92 -1.87 -13.39
CA PRO A 105 15.46 -3.09 -13.97
C PRO A 105 16.13 -2.96 -15.34
N ASP A 106 16.73 -1.81 -15.69
CA ASP A 106 17.41 -1.64 -16.98
C ASP A 106 18.51 -2.71 -17.21
N HIS A 107 19.01 -3.35 -16.15
CA HIS A 107 19.94 -4.49 -16.20
C HIS A 107 19.25 -5.88 -16.18
N PHE A 108 18.01 -5.97 -15.69
CA PHE A 108 17.23 -7.21 -15.56
C PHE A 108 16.41 -7.54 -16.81
N ILE A 109 16.27 -6.59 -17.75
CA ILE A 109 15.53 -6.74 -19.02
C ILE A 109 16.46 -7.28 -20.13
N LEU A 110 17.22 -8.34 -19.82
CA LEU A 110 18.08 -9.01 -20.79
C LEU A 110 17.42 -10.32 -21.25
N GLY A 111 16.62 -10.23 -22.31
CA GLY A 111 16.28 -11.38 -23.16
C GLY A 111 14.90 -12.03 -22.98
N LYS A 112 13.94 -11.40 -22.29
CA LYS A 112 12.59 -11.93 -22.08
C LYS A 112 11.51 -10.97 -22.60
N GLU A 113 10.22 -11.28 -22.40
CA GLU A 113 9.06 -10.69 -23.11
C GLU A 113 8.99 -9.15 -23.19
N TYR A 114 9.59 -8.45 -22.22
CA TYR A 114 9.76 -7.00 -22.24
C TYR A 114 11.13 -6.60 -22.79
N LYS A 115 11.16 -5.60 -23.68
CA LYS A 115 12.40 -5.04 -24.25
C LYS A 115 12.89 -3.78 -23.53
N THR A 116 12.02 -3.13 -22.75
CA THR A 116 12.33 -1.90 -22.03
C THR A 116 11.48 -1.79 -20.75
N TYR A 117 12.02 -1.15 -19.71
CA TYR A 117 11.31 -0.90 -18.46
C TYR A 117 10.04 -0.07 -18.71
N LYS A 118 10.14 0.94 -19.57
CA LYS A 118 9.03 1.79 -19.99
C LYS A 118 7.85 1.00 -20.57
N LYS A 119 8.10 -0.09 -21.32
CA LYS A 119 7.03 -0.95 -21.84
C LYS A 119 6.43 -1.81 -20.73
N MET A 120 7.27 -2.40 -19.88
CA MET A 120 6.83 -3.23 -18.75
C MET A 120 5.95 -2.45 -17.78
N ASN A 121 6.42 -1.31 -17.29
CA ASN A 121 5.67 -0.43 -16.40
C ASN A 121 4.33 0.00 -17.04
N ARG A 122 4.31 0.32 -18.34
CA ARG A 122 3.07 0.66 -19.05
C ARG A 122 2.05 -0.49 -19.05
N ASP A 123 2.48 -1.71 -19.33
CA ASP A 123 1.59 -2.87 -19.32
C ASP A 123 1.13 -3.18 -17.89
N PHE A 124 2.02 -3.05 -16.90
CA PHE A 124 1.72 -3.24 -15.50
C PHE A 124 0.71 -2.21 -14.96
N SER A 125 0.88 -0.94 -15.29
CA SER A 125 -0.10 0.12 -15.02
C SER A 125 -1.49 -0.18 -15.63
N ARG A 126 -1.54 -0.81 -16.81
CA ARG A 126 -2.80 -1.23 -17.43
C ARG A 126 -3.40 -2.44 -16.72
N SER A 127 -2.58 -3.33 -16.15
CA SER A 127 -3.02 -4.44 -15.31
C SER A 127 -3.82 -3.93 -14.11
N MET A 128 -3.24 -2.97 -13.38
CA MET A 128 -3.89 -2.34 -12.22
C MET A 128 -5.20 -1.67 -12.60
N MET A 129 -5.23 -0.96 -13.73
CA MET A 129 -6.47 -0.37 -14.23
C MET A 129 -7.52 -1.41 -14.56
N SER A 130 -7.11 -2.54 -15.15
CA SER A 130 -8.03 -3.64 -15.47
C SER A 130 -8.63 -4.22 -14.19
N LEU A 131 -7.84 -4.40 -13.13
CA LEU A 131 -8.34 -4.80 -11.81
C LEU A 131 -9.34 -3.79 -11.24
N VAL A 132 -9.07 -2.49 -11.33
CA VAL A 132 -10.02 -1.45 -10.87
C VAL A 132 -11.35 -1.56 -11.62
N ILE A 133 -11.32 -1.82 -12.92
CA ILE A 133 -12.55 -2.02 -13.70
C ILE A 133 -13.23 -3.34 -13.32
N ALA A 134 -12.49 -4.42 -13.08
CA ALA A 134 -13.05 -5.68 -12.59
C ALA A 134 -13.74 -5.50 -11.23
N ILE A 135 -13.13 -4.75 -10.31
CA ILE A 135 -13.72 -4.36 -9.03
C ILE A 135 -15.01 -3.56 -9.25
N LYS A 136 -15.00 -2.57 -10.16
CA LYS A 136 -16.20 -1.81 -10.53
C LYS A 136 -17.32 -2.74 -11.01
N GLU A 137 -17.02 -3.71 -11.87
CA GLU A 137 -18.04 -4.63 -12.38
C GLU A 137 -18.57 -5.57 -11.29
N ALA A 138 -17.72 -5.97 -10.34
CA ALA A 138 -18.11 -6.82 -9.21
C ALA A 138 -18.99 -6.09 -8.17
N VAL A 139 -18.86 -4.77 -8.02
CA VAL A 139 -19.68 -3.99 -7.08
C VAL A 139 -21.07 -3.75 -7.64
N ALA A 140 -22.13 -4.22 -6.99
CA ALA A 140 -23.50 -3.98 -7.47
C ALA A 140 -24.08 -2.60 -7.15
N ASP A 141 -23.45 -1.83 -6.26
CA ASP A 141 -23.90 -0.48 -5.91
C ASP A 141 -23.62 0.49 -7.07
N GLY A 142 -24.70 1.02 -7.67
CA GLY A 142 -24.62 1.94 -8.80
C GLY A 142 -23.85 3.24 -8.49
N GLN A 143 -23.93 3.77 -7.26
CA GLN A 143 -23.20 4.98 -6.89
C GLN A 143 -21.69 4.72 -6.80
N ILE A 144 -21.30 3.54 -6.33
CA ILE A 144 -19.89 3.14 -6.30
C ILE A 144 -19.39 2.88 -7.73
N LYS A 145 -20.19 2.23 -8.58
CA LYS A 145 -19.87 2.07 -10.01
C LYS A 145 -19.64 3.42 -10.68
N ASP A 146 -20.51 4.39 -10.44
CA ASP A 146 -20.43 5.74 -11.02
C ASP A 146 -19.17 6.48 -10.56
N LYS A 147 -18.84 6.42 -9.26
CA LYS A 147 -17.61 7.01 -8.73
C LYS A 147 -16.35 6.40 -9.34
N ILE A 148 -16.30 5.08 -9.49
CA ILE A 148 -15.17 4.41 -10.14
C ILE A 148 -15.13 4.74 -11.64
N ALA A 149 -16.28 4.92 -12.29
CA ALA A 149 -16.34 5.34 -13.69
C ALA A 149 -15.87 6.81 -13.89
N ASP A 150 -16.25 7.72 -13.00
CA ASP A 150 -15.77 9.11 -12.99
C ASP A 150 -14.26 9.19 -12.79
N LEU A 151 -13.77 8.37 -11.89
CA LEU A 151 -12.36 8.21 -11.58
C LEU A 151 -11.57 7.67 -12.78
N HIS A 152 -12.09 6.63 -13.43
CA HIS A 152 -11.53 6.09 -14.66
C HIS A 152 -11.47 7.16 -15.77
N ARG A 153 -12.55 7.94 -15.96
CA ARG A 153 -12.59 9.08 -16.90
C ARG A 153 -11.59 10.18 -16.54
N SER A 154 -11.40 10.46 -15.25
CA SER A 154 -10.43 11.45 -14.77
C SER A 154 -8.98 11.03 -15.10
N ILE A 155 -8.67 9.74 -14.97
CA ILE A 155 -7.34 9.19 -15.26
C ILE A 155 -7.06 9.14 -16.75
N LEU A 156 -8.01 8.70 -17.57
CA LEU A 156 -7.85 8.62 -19.02
C LEU A 156 -8.00 9.98 -19.74
N GLY A 157 -8.50 11.00 -19.04
CA GLY A 157 -8.81 12.31 -19.60
C GLY A 157 -10.10 12.32 -20.44
N LYS A 158 -10.57 13.53 -20.80
CA LYS A 158 -11.85 13.76 -21.51
C LYS A 158 -12.00 13.02 -22.85
N ASN A 159 -10.92 12.50 -23.43
CA ASN A 159 -10.90 11.82 -24.73
C ASN A 159 -10.64 10.32 -24.64
N GLY A 160 -10.53 9.74 -23.42
CA GLY A 160 -10.29 8.32 -23.20
C GLY A 160 -11.53 7.46 -23.36
N SER A 161 -12.17 7.49 -24.54
CA SER A 161 -13.15 6.47 -24.93
C SER A 161 -12.42 5.19 -25.34
N HIS A 162 -13.02 4.02 -25.10
CA HIS A 162 -12.52 2.74 -25.61
C HIS A 162 -12.21 2.85 -27.10
N ARG A 163 -11.05 2.34 -27.49
CA ARG A 163 -10.41 2.52 -28.81
C ARG A 163 -11.11 1.77 -29.95
N THR A 164 -12.38 1.42 -29.82
CA THR A 164 -13.17 0.77 -30.88
C THR A 164 -13.74 1.76 -31.90
N ASP A 165 -13.80 3.07 -31.58
CA ASP A 165 -14.61 4.01 -32.39
C ASP A 165 -13.81 5.07 -33.18
N ARG A 166 -12.48 4.97 -33.27
CA ARG A 166 -11.68 5.91 -34.09
C ARG A 166 -10.54 5.20 -34.83
N GLN A 167 -10.86 4.69 -36.01
CA GLN A 167 -9.91 4.64 -37.12
C GLN A 167 -10.05 5.94 -37.93
N GLU A 168 -8.92 6.41 -38.47
CA GLU A 168 -8.73 7.61 -39.28
C GLU A 168 -8.58 8.93 -38.51
N GLU A 169 -7.34 9.22 -38.11
CA GLU A 169 -6.64 10.45 -38.53
C GLU A 169 -5.16 10.40 -38.09
N ASN A 170 -4.27 10.44 -39.09
CA ASN A 170 -2.82 10.50 -38.92
C ASN A 170 -2.40 11.95 -38.64
N HIS A 171 -2.06 12.29 -37.39
CA HIS A 171 -1.15 13.41 -37.11
C HIS A 171 -0.34 13.19 -35.84
N LEU A 172 0.93 13.61 -35.91
CA LEU A 172 1.94 13.53 -34.86
C LEU A 172 1.44 14.14 -33.54
N ILE A 173 1.32 13.31 -32.50
CA ILE A 173 1.02 13.74 -31.13
C ILE A 173 2.35 13.92 -30.37
N PRO A 174 2.54 15.00 -29.60
CA PRO A 174 3.73 15.20 -28.78
C PRO A 174 3.83 14.11 -27.69
N GLU A 175 5.06 13.73 -27.35
CA GLU A 175 5.32 12.77 -26.28
C GLU A 175 4.71 13.23 -24.95
N ALA A 176 3.59 12.61 -24.56
CA ALA A 176 3.00 12.74 -23.24
C ALA A 176 3.94 12.13 -22.20
N GLY A 177 4.78 12.97 -21.60
CA GLY A 177 5.67 12.61 -20.51
C GLY A 177 4.91 12.26 -19.23
N SER A 178 5.18 11.06 -18.70
CA SER A 178 5.38 10.77 -17.26
C SER A 178 4.40 11.30 -16.20
N MET A 179 3.16 11.68 -16.54
CA MET A 179 2.20 12.26 -15.58
C MET A 179 1.11 11.29 -15.08
N SER A 180 1.24 9.98 -15.33
CA SER A 180 0.13 9.03 -15.14
C SER A 180 0.20 8.09 -13.93
N SER A 181 1.36 7.81 -13.31
CA SER A 181 1.38 6.87 -12.17
C SER A 181 0.91 7.51 -10.86
N ALA A 182 1.39 8.71 -10.49
CA ALA A 182 1.02 9.37 -9.23
C ALA A 182 -0.49 9.59 -9.00
N ARG A 183 -1.25 9.89 -10.07
CA ARG A 183 -2.73 10.04 -9.99
C ARG A 183 -3.44 8.70 -9.87
N LEU A 184 -2.90 7.66 -10.49
CA LEU A 184 -3.38 6.28 -10.35
C LEU A 184 -3.13 5.76 -8.93
N TYR A 185 -1.97 6.05 -8.33
CA TYR A 185 -1.65 5.72 -6.94
C TYR A 185 -2.60 6.36 -5.92
N PHE A 186 -2.81 7.68 -6.00
CA PHE A 186 -3.74 8.39 -5.09
C PHE A 186 -5.18 7.85 -5.17
N THR A 187 -5.54 7.39 -6.35
CA THR A 187 -6.85 6.86 -6.67
C THR A 187 -7.05 5.43 -6.16
N ILE A 188 -6.08 4.55 -6.42
CA ILE A 188 -6.16 3.17 -5.97
C ILE A 188 -6.05 3.11 -4.45
N ALA A 189 -5.19 3.93 -3.83
CA ALA A 189 -5.13 4.08 -2.38
C ALA A 189 -6.48 4.47 -1.76
N SER A 190 -7.26 5.34 -2.41
CA SER A 190 -8.59 5.73 -1.92
C SER A 190 -9.65 4.63 -2.09
N VAL A 191 -9.48 3.70 -3.02
CA VAL A 191 -10.32 2.49 -3.17
C VAL A 191 -9.92 1.41 -2.13
N LEU A 192 -8.63 1.23 -1.85
CA LEU A 192 -8.11 0.22 -0.93
C LEU A 192 -8.32 0.58 0.55
N ILE A 193 -8.18 1.87 0.90
CA ILE A 193 -8.55 2.38 2.23
C ILE A 193 -10.05 2.15 2.52
N ALA A 194 -10.89 2.08 1.48
CA ALA A 194 -12.31 1.76 1.65
C ALA A 194 -12.55 0.25 1.90
N SER A 195 -11.71 -0.66 1.38
CA SER A 195 -11.89 -2.12 1.50
C SER A 195 -11.22 -2.76 2.72
N GLU A 196 -10.07 -2.26 3.20
CA GLU A 196 -9.36 -2.84 4.37
C GLU A 196 -10.16 -2.74 5.69
N THR A 197 -11.21 -1.92 5.74
CA THR A 197 -11.96 -1.68 6.97
C THR A 197 -13.11 -2.64 7.26
N ALA A 198 -13.27 -3.69 6.45
CA ALA A 198 -14.39 -4.64 6.55
C ALA A 198 -14.08 -5.93 7.36
N LEU A 199 -12.82 -6.19 7.75
CA LEU A 199 -12.47 -7.39 8.51
C LEU A 199 -12.13 -7.06 9.97
N ALA A 200 -13.19 -7.07 10.79
CA ALA A 200 -13.25 -7.37 12.21
C ALA A 200 -11.93 -7.41 13.02
N GLN A 201 -11.39 -6.23 13.30
CA GLN A 201 -11.04 -5.86 14.68
C GLN A 201 -12.16 -4.90 15.09
N GLU A 202 -12.64 -4.93 16.34
CA GLU A 202 -13.45 -3.81 16.85
C GLU A 202 -12.66 -2.55 16.54
N ALA A 203 -13.10 -1.77 15.55
CA ALA A 203 -12.29 -0.70 15.02
C ALA A 203 -12.03 0.23 16.19
N LEU A 204 -10.78 0.29 16.67
CA LEU A 204 -10.39 1.21 17.72
C LEU A 204 -10.70 2.60 17.16
N THR A 205 -11.81 3.18 17.60
CA THR A 205 -12.22 4.49 17.15
C THR A 205 -11.34 5.49 17.88
N CYS A 206 -10.54 6.22 17.10
CA CYS A 206 -9.76 7.32 17.63
C CYS A 206 -10.68 8.32 18.34
N ALA A 207 -10.38 8.61 19.61
CA ALA A 207 -11.18 9.45 20.47
C ALA A 207 -10.94 10.94 20.24
N HIS A 208 -9.86 11.30 19.54
CA HIS A 208 -9.44 12.68 19.27
C HIS A 208 -10.33 13.34 18.19
N GLU A 209 -10.56 14.64 18.29
CA GLU A 209 -11.46 15.36 17.38
C GLU A 209 -10.84 15.64 16.00
N ASN A 210 -9.49 15.69 15.92
CA ASN A 210 -8.76 15.94 14.69
C ASN A 210 -8.63 14.65 13.85
N PRO A 211 -9.26 14.56 12.66
CA PRO A 211 -9.23 13.35 11.83
C PRO A 211 -7.85 13.06 11.23
N ASP A 212 -7.05 14.09 10.93
CA ASP A 212 -5.71 13.91 10.37
C ASP A 212 -4.79 13.28 11.42
N PHE A 213 -4.88 13.73 12.66
CA PHE A 213 -4.21 13.09 13.79
C PHE A 213 -4.60 11.61 13.92
N CYS A 214 -5.90 11.30 13.88
CA CYS A 214 -6.39 9.93 14.00
C CYS A 214 -5.88 9.01 12.90
N MET A 215 -5.90 9.49 11.66
CA MET A 215 -5.37 8.75 10.51
C MET A 215 -3.88 8.39 10.68
N LEU A 216 -3.08 9.31 11.23
CA LEU A 216 -1.65 9.06 11.50
C LEU A 216 -1.44 7.98 12.57
N ILE A 217 -2.24 7.99 13.63
CA ILE A 217 -2.15 6.96 14.69
C ILE A 217 -2.65 5.59 14.20
N GLU A 218 -3.73 5.56 13.43
CA GLU A 218 -4.23 4.32 12.79
C GLU A 218 -3.19 3.74 11.83
N ALA A 219 -2.50 4.59 11.06
CA ALA A 219 -1.40 4.18 10.18
C ALA A 219 -0.22 3.61 10.98
N ALA A 220 0.12 4.22 12.12
CA ALA A 220 1.15 3.72 13.03
C ALA A 220 0.78 2.33 13.59
N HIS A 221 -0.46 2.16 14.08
CA HIS A 221 -0.95 0.87 14.58
C HIS A 221 -0.91 -0.21 13.49
N THR A 222 -1.38 0.13 12.29
CA THR A 222 -1.38 -0.78 11.14
C THR A 222 0.04 -1.19 10.74
N GLY A 223 0.99 -0.26 10.75
CA GLY A 223 2.40 -0.55 10.47
C GLY A 223 3.01 -1.51 11.48
N ASN A 224 2.71 -1.34 12.77
CA ASN A 224 3.13 -2.25 13.82
C ASN A 224 2.51 -3.64 13.68
N GLN A 225 1.22 -3.72 13.37
CA GLN A 225 0.55 -4.99 13.08
C GLN A 225 1.16 -5.71 11.87
N ARG A 226 1.53 -4.98 10.80
CA ARG A 226 2.25 -5.56 9.66
C ARG A 226 3.61 -6.11 10.07
N ALA A 227 4.40 -5.35 10.81
CA ALA A 227 5.69 -5.81 11.33
C ALA A 227 5.55 -7.05 12.25
N LEU A 228 4.52 -7.11 13.08
CA LEU A 228 4.23 -8.27 13.93
C LEU A 228 3.87 -9.53 13.14
N ARG A 229 3.20 -9.41 11.99
CA ARG A 229 2.90 -10.55 11.10
C ARG A 229 4.16 -11.03 10.36
N THR A 230 5.08 -10.12 10.03
CA THR A 230 6.35 -10.46 9.39
C THR A 230 7.32 -11.15 10.35
N LEU A 231 7.26 -10.84 11.65
CA LEU A 231 8.04 -11.52 12.67
C LEU A 231 7.56 -12.96 12.87
N LYS A 232 8.45 -13.93 12.60
CA LYS A 232 8.28 -15.34 12.99
C LYS A 232 8.78 -15.55 14.43
N ASP A 233 8.54 -16.74 15.00
CA ASP A 233 8.80 -17.06 16.41
C ASP A 233 10.26 -16.92 16.86
N ASP A 234 11.22 -16.92 15.92
CA ASP A 234 12.68 -16.88 16.20
C ASP A 234 13.16 -15.55 16.80
N LEU A 235 12.31 -14.53 16.86
CA LEU A 235 12.60 -13.19 17.40
C LEU A 235 11.66 -12.83 18.55
N ALA A 236 11.42 -13.77 19.47
CA ALA A 236 10.47 -13.62 20.58
C ALA A 236 10.62 -12.31 21.37
N GLY A 237 11.85 -11.92 21.74
CA GLY A 237 12.11 -10.68 22.50
C GLY A 237 11.70 -9.42 21.75
N LEU A 238 11.99 -9.37 20.45
CA LEU A 238 11.59 -8.26 19.59
C LEU A 238 10.08 -8.24 19.36
N ARG A 239 9.46 -9.40 19.17
CA ARG A 239 8.01 -9.51 19.05
C ARG A 239 7.32 -8.93 20.28
N THR A 240 7.78 -9.26 21.48
CA THR A 240 7.26 -8.68 22.74
C THR A 240 7.46 -7.17 22.80
N ALA A 241 8.63 -6.66 22.39
CA ALA A 241 8.89 -5.23 22.35
C ALA A 241 7.95 -4.50 21.39
N LEU A 242 7.72 -5.06 20.19
CA LEU A 242 6.83 -4.49 19.18
C LEU A 242 5.35 -4.57 19.60
N GLN A 243 4.91 -5.65 20.23
CA GLN A 243 3.57 -5.74 20.82
C GLN A 243 3.34 -4.66 21.89
N HIS A 244 4.37 -4.39 22.70
CA HIS A 244 4.30 -3.34 23.72
C HIS A 244 4.27 -1.93 23.07
N ALA A 245 5.08 -1.68 22.05
CA ALA A 245 5.03 -0.42 21.31
C ALA A 245 3.66 -0.21 20.66
N ASP A 246 3.12 -1.24 19.99
CA ASP A 246 1.79 -1.22 19.40
C ASP A 246 0.70 -0.93 20.44
N HIS A 247 0.78 -1.56 21.61
CA HIS A 247 -0.13 -1.26 22.70
C HIS A 247 -0.06 0.22 23.11
N MET A 248 1.12 0.85 23.18
CA MET A 248 1.21 2.28 23.46
C MET A 248 0.57 3.14 22.36
N VAL A 249 0.67 2.74 21.08
CA VAL A 249 -0.06 3.39 19.98
C VAL A 249 -1.57 3.28 20.18
N THR A 250 -2.08 2.11 20.58
CA THR A 250 -3.51 1.95 20.89
C THR A 250 -3.96 2.80 22.07
N VAL A 251 -3.10 3.02 23.08
CA VAL A 251 -3.41 3.94 24.18
C VAL A 251 -3.63 5.36 23.66
N VAL A 252 -2.83 5.83 22.69
CA VAL A 252 -3.01 7.16 22.08
C VAL A 252 -4.41 7.30 21.45
N LEU A 253 -4.92 6.26 20.78
CA LEU A 253 -6.27 6.28 20.18
C LEU A 253 -7.38 6.52 21.20
N THR A 254 -7.16 6.21 22.48
CA THR A 254 -8.17 6.41 23.54
C THR A 254 -8.14 7.79 24.19
N LYS A 255 -7.15 8.64 23.86
CA LYS A 255 -6.94 9.94 24.51
C LYS A 255 -7.66 11.07 23.78
N ARG A 256 -8.17 12.03 24.55
CA ARG A 256 -8.89 13.23 24.07
C ARG A 256 -8.21 14.51 24.51
N GLU A 257 -7.93 14.59 25.80
CA GLU A 257 -7.31 15.77 26.40
C GLU A 257 -5.90 15.96 25.87
N SER A 258 -5.58 17.19 25.41
CA SER A 258 -4.30 17.49 24.75
C SER A 258 -3.09 17.07 25.59
N SER A 259 -3.11 17.30 26.92
CA SER A 259 -2.03 16.88 27.81
C SER A 259 -1.88 15.36 27.91
N GLU A 260 -2.98 14.61 27.93
CA GLU A 260 -2.96 13.13 27.92
C GLU A 260 -2.49 12.58 26.58
N VAL A 261 -2.91 13.20 25.48
CA VAL A 261 -2.50 12.86 24.11
C VAL A 261 -0.99 13.05 23.98
N HIS A 262 -0.45 14.20 24.38
CA HIS A 262 0.99 14.45 24.36
C HIS A 262 1.77 13.43 25.19
N ALA A 263 1.35 13.16 26.42
CA ALA A 263 2.01 12.17 27.27
C ALA A 263 1.98 10.76 26.66
N ALA A 264 0.84 10.36 26.07
CA ALA A 264 0.70 9.08 25.40
C ALA A 264 1.57 8.99 24.13
N LEU A 265 1.64 10.06 23.32
CA LEU A 265 2.50 10.16 22.15
C LEU A 265 3.98 10.06 22.51
N THR A 266 4.43 10.77 23.55
CA THR A 266 5.81 10.69 24.04
C THR A 266 6.16 9.25 24.40
N ASN A 267 5.27 8.56 25.12
CA ASN A 267 5.47 7.17 25.51
C ASN A 267 5.48 6.23 24.30
N ALA A 268 4.54 6.38 23.36
CA ALA A 268 4.49 5.57 22.14
C ALA A 268 5.76 5.74 21.30
N LEU A 269 6.21 6.99 21.09
CA LEU A 269 7.42 7.29 20.34
C LEU A 269 8.69 6.76 21.04
N ASP A 270 8.82 6.88 22.37
CA ASP A 270 9.93 6.26 23.11
C ASP A 270 9.95 4.73 22.94
N LYS A 271 8.80 4.06 23.02
CA LYS A 271 8.73 2.59 22.81
C LYS A 271 9.11 2.21 21.39
N GLU A 272 8.60 2.92 20.39
CA GLU A 272 8.90 2.64 18.99
C GLU A 272 10.40 2.80 18.69
N LEU A 273 11.03 3.85 19.23
CA LEU A 273 12.48 4.07 19.08
C LEU A 273 13.31 2.98 19.77
N ARG A 274 12.86 2.47 20.92
CA ARG A 274 13.50 1.32 21.59
C ARG A 274 13.36 0.05 20.75
N VAL A 275 12.20 -0.17 20.12
CA VAL A 275 11.99 -1.27 19.19
C VAL A 275 12.95 -1.16 18.01
N LEU A 276 13.06 0.02 17.39
CA LEU A 276 13.98 0.24 16.26
C LEU A 276 15.45 0.00 16.66
N LEU A 277 15.86 0.42 17.85
CA LEU A 277 17.20 0.13 18.38
C LEU A 277 17.42 -1.37 18.64
N HIS A 278 16.45 -2.04 19.25
CA HIS A 278 16.51 -3.47 19.53
C HIS A 278 16.52 -4.28 18.21
N PHE A 279 15.72 -3.86 17.24
CA PHE A 279 15.67 -4.41 15.90
C PHE A 279 17.03 -4.35 15.24
N LYS A 280 17.68 -3.19 15.33
CA LYS A 280 19.01 -2.98 14.75
C LYS A 280 20.07 -3.91 15.29
N TYR A 281 20.07 -4.12 16.60
CA TYR A 281 20.99 -5.05 17.22
C TYR A 281 20.76 -6.49 16.75
N ASN A 282 19.51 -6.95 16.74
CA ASN A 282 19.18 -8.33 16.36
C ASN A 282 19.43 -8.60 14.87
N CYS A 283 19.05 -7.68 13.99
CA CYS A 283 19.28 -7.84 12.55
C CYS A 283 20.76 -7.82 12.17
N PHE A 284 21.57 -6.99 12.83
CA PHE A 284 23.03 -6.99 12.62
C PHE A 284 23.70 -8.29 13.12
N LYS A 285 23.13 -8.92 14.16
CA LYS A 285 23.64 -10.20 14.66
C LYS A 285 23.32 -11.34 13.69
N LEU A 286 22.07 -11.40 13.22
CA LEU A 286 21.61 -12.45 12.29
C LEU A 286 22.29 -12.35 10.93
N SER A 287 22.54 -11.15 10.39
CA SER A 287 23.19 -10.99 9.07
C SER A 287 24.65 -11.46 9.03
N LYS A 288 25.28 -11.66 10.19
CA LYS A 288 26.64 -12.25 10.27
C LYS A 288 26.63 -13.78 10.29
N GLU A 289 25.50 -14.38 10.65
CA GLU A 289 25.38 -15.82 10.91
C GLU A 289 24.63 -16.53 9.76
N GLU A 290 23.74 -15.84 9.03
CA GLU A 290 22.88 -16.42 7.99
C GLU A 290 22.77 -15.54 6.72
N GLU A 291 22.68 -16.19 5.55
CA GLU A 291 22.66 -15.63 4.18
C GLU A 291 21.57 -14.55 3.90
N LYS A 292 21.74 -13.87 2.74
CA LYS A 292 20.92 -12.80 2.09
C LYS A 292 19.40 -12.73 2.39
N ALA A 293 18.74 -13.84 2.69
CA ALA A 293 17.31 -13.87 3.03
C ALA A 293 17.01 -13.16 4.37
N VAL A 294 17.93 -13.20 5.33
CA VAL A 294 17.84 -12.47 6.59
C VAL A 294 17.88 -10.95 6.35
N ASP A 295 18.73 -10.50 5.42
CA ASP A 295 18.86 -9.08 5.09
C ASP A 295 17.57 -8.50 4.51
N ALA A 296 16.91 -9.21 3.58
CA ALA A 296 15.65 -8.75 2.98
C ALA A 296 14.51 -8.65 4.01
N LYS A 297 14.41 -9.63 4.92
CA LYS A 297 13.40 -9.59 5.99
C LYS A 297 13.68 -8.46 6.98
N CYS A 298 14.94 -8.25 7.33
CA CYS A 298 15.37 -7.16 8.17
C CYS A 298 15.03 -5.81 7.54
N GLU A 299 15.28 -5.64 6.25
CA GLU A 299 14.92 -4.43 5.50
C GLU A 299 13.41 -4.15 5.54
N ILE A 300 12.56 -5.14 5.28
CA ILE A 300 11.09 -4.99 5.35
C ILE A 300 10.64 -4.52 6.74
N LEU A 301 11.16 -5.16 7.79
CA LEU A 301 10.81 -4.83 9.17
C LEU A 301 11.30 -3.44 9.57
N TYR A 302 12.52 -3.06 9.17
CA TYR A 302 13.03 -1.71 9.38
C TYR A 302 12.17 -0.66 8.69
N ASN A 303 11.76 -0.92 7.45
CA ASN A 303 10.91 0.01 6.70
C ASN A 303 9.56 0.19 7.39
N ASN A 304 8.96 -0.89 7.90
CA ASN A 304 7.71 -0.82 8.67
C ASN A 304 7.87 -0.03 9.98
N ILE A 305 8.85 -0.37 10.82
CA ILE A 305 9.09 0.30 12.11
C ILE A 305 9.49 1.78 11.89
N GLY A 306 10.29 2.05 10.85
CA GLY A 306 10.67 3.41 10.46
C GLY A 306 9.48 4.23 9.95
N TYR A 307 8.58 3.60 9.19
CA TYR A 307 7.33 4.22 8.79
C TYR A 307 6.46 4.57 10.00
N VAL A 308 6.26 3.63 10.94
CA VAL A 308 5.50 3.85 12.17
C VAL A 308 6.06 5.01 12.98
N THR A 309 7.38 5.04 13.18
CA THR A 309 8.06 6.15 13.88
C THR A 309 7.78 7.49 13.20
N SER A 310 7.80 7.53 11.85
CA SER A 310 7.51 8.75 11.08
C SER A 310 6.05 9.19 11.23
N GLN A 311 5.10 8.25 11.25
CA GLN A 311 3.68 8.54 11.49
C GLN A 311 3.45 9.11 12.91
N LEU A 312 4.09 8.54 13.93
CA LEU A 312 4.03 9.06 15.30
C LEU A 312 4.60 10.47 15.40
N VAL A 313 5.69 10.77 14.70
CA VAL A 313 6.27 12.11 14.62
C VAL A 313 5.32 13.12 13.96
N LEU A 314 4.68 12.74 12.86
CA LEU A 314 3.66 13.57 12.22
C LEU A 314 2.47 13.81 13.16
N ALA A 315 2.06 12.79 13.92
CA ALA A 315 0.98 12.90 14.88
C ALA A 315 1.35 13.85 16.06
N VAL A 316 2.60 13.81 16.52
CA VAL A 316 3.15 14.78 17.49
C VAL A 316 3.07 16.20 16.94
N MET A 317 3.50 16.42 15.70
CA MET A 317 3.41 17.73 15.05
C MET A 317 1.95 18.19 14.94
N GLU A 318 1.01 17.28 14.69
CA GLU A 318 -0.39 17.63 14.53
C GLU A 318 -1.10 17.92 15.86
N ALA A 319 -0.75 17.19 16.92
CA ALA A 319 -1.29 17.40 18.26
C ALA A 319 -0.72 18.64 18.98
N GLU A 320 0.46 19.14 18.58
CA GLU A 320 1.15 20.24 19.26
C GLU A 320 0.43 21.59 19.12
N PRO A 321 -0.10 22.17 20.23
CA PRO A 321 -0.79 23.46 20.18
C PRO A 321 0.19 24.64 20.07
N ASP A 322 1.40 24.53 20.63
CA ASP A 322 2.40 25.59 20.60
C ASP A 322 3.02 25.72 19.20
N GLN A 323 2.76 26.85 18.53
CA GLN A 323 3.21 27.08 17.16
C GLN A 323 4.75 27.10 17.03
N TYR A 324 5.47 27.53 18.07
CA TYR A 324 6.92 27.54 18.07
C TYR A 324 7.47 26.12 18.20
N LYS A 325 6.93 25.29 19.12
CA LYS A 325 7.28 23.86 19.20
C LYS A 325 6.92 23.13 17.91
N LYS A 326 5.73 23.33 17.35
CA LYS A 326 5.27 22.72 16.09
C LYS A 326 6.21 23.07 14.92
N ALA A 327 6.61 24.34 14.79
CA ALA A 327 7.58 24.78 13.78
C ALA A 327 8.96 24.14 13.97
N ARG A 328 9.41 23.97 15.22
CA ARG A 328 10.68 23.32 15.54
C ARG A 328 10.64 21.82 15.22
N ILE A 329 9.56 21.12 15.56
CA ILE A 329 9.32 19.71 15.20
C ILE A 329 9.34 19.55 13.67
N ARG A 330 8.63 20.43 12.95
CA ARG A 330 8.62 20.43 11.48
C ARG A 330 10.02 20.63 10.88
N SER A 331 10.79 21.59 11.41
CA SER A 331 12.16 21.82 10.94
C SER A 331 13.07 20.60 11.16
N VAL A 332 12.91 19.87 12.25
CA VAL A 332 13.63 18.61 12.47
C VAL A 332 13.18 17.60 11.42
N TYR A 333 11.88 17.34 11.29
CA TYR A 333 11.32 16.40 10.32
C TYR A 333 11.80 16.66 8.88
N ASP A 334 11.70 17.91 8.41
CA ASP A 334 12.12 18.31 7.06
C ASP A 334 13.63 18.12 6.84
N SER A 335 14.44 18.33 7.87
CA SER A 335 15.90 18.14 7.77
C SER A 335 16.29 16.69 7.54
N TYR A 336 15.51 15.74 8.05
CA TYR A 336 15.75 14.31 7.91
C TYR A 336 15.12 13.71 6.63
N LEU A 337 14.02 14.28 6.11
CA LEU A 337 13.32 13.75 4.92
C LEU A 337 13.62 14.47 3.61
N VAL A 338 13.69 15.80 3.61
CA VAL A 338 13.74 16.58 2.35
C VAL A 338 15.17 16.69 1.82
N LYS A 339 16.17 16.70 2.71
CA LYS A 339 17.51 17.13 2.32
C LYS A 339 18.39 16.08 1.65
N GLN A 340 18.07 14.78 1.63
CA GLN A 340 18.99 13.77 1.05
C GLN A 340 18.33 12.52 0.42
N PRO A 341 17.92 12.58 -0.87
CA PRO A 341 17.44 11.43 -1.64
C PRO A 341 18.56 10.53 -2.19
N SER A 342 19.82 10.98 -2.21
CA SER A 342 20.89 10.26 -2.90
C SER A 342 21.77 9.43 -1.96
N GLN A 343 21.50 8.12 -1.95
CA GLN A 343 22.51 7.05 -1.98
C GLN A 343 23.19 6.56 -0.69
N ASN A 344 22.56 6.54 0.48
CA ASN A 344 23.07 5.64 1.53
C ASN A 344 21.96 5.05 2.40
N ASN A 345 22.00 3.73 2.53
CA ASN A 345 21.13 2.79 3.24
C ASN A 345 21.09 3.05 4.76
N LYS A 346 20.75 4.28 5.17
CA LYS A 346 20.74 4.75 6.56
C LYS A 346 19.40 5.38 6.94
N TRP A 347 18.33 5.03 6.23
CA TRP A 347 16.99 5.52 6.51
C TRP A 347 16.61 5.29 7.98
N GLU A 348 16.88 4.09 8.49
CA GLU A 348 16.61 3.67 9.85
C GLU A 348 17.34 4.53 10.90
N ASN A 349 18.62 4.86 10.66
CA ASN A 349 19.37 5.72 11.57
C ASN A 349 18.84 7.16 11.56
N ARG A 350 18.39 7.64 10.41
CA ARG A 350 17.80 8.97 10.27
C ARG A 350 16.48 9.06 11.02
N VAL A 351 15.60 8.08 10.85
CA VAL A 351 14.32 8.04 11.56
C VAL A 351 14.53 7.93 13.07
N TYR A 352 15.52 7.14 13.51
CA TYR A 352 15.90 7.05 14.93
C TYR A 352 16.33 8.40 15.52
N GLU A 353 17.28 9.08 14.87
CA GLU A 353 17.80 10.36 15.37
C GLU A 353 16.73 11.47 15.29
N MET A 354 15.90 11.47 14.25
CA MET A 354 14.73 12.34 14.13
C MET A 354 13.79 12.18 15.32
N GLY A 355 13.36 10.94 15.62
CA GLY A 355 12.47 10.68 16.75
C GLY A 355 13.09 11.08 18.09
N LYS A 356 14.39 10.83 18.29
CA LYS A 356 15.13 11.27 19.49
C LYS A 356 15.18 12.78 19.65
N GLU A 357 15.39 13.53 18.57
CA GLU A 357 15.40 14.98 18.63
C GLU A 357 14.01 15.54 18.95
N ILE A 358 12.96 14.95 18.38
CA ILE A 358 11.58 15.35 18.63
C ILE A 358 11.19 15.08 20.09
N LEU A 359 11.57 13.94 20.66
CA LEU A 359 11.37 13.66 22.09
C LEU A 359 12.04 14.68 23.03
N LYS A 360 13.06 15.42 22.58
CA LYS A 360 13.68 16.51 23.37
C LYS A 360 12.93 17.84 23.26
N ILE A 361 12.06 17.97 22.25
CA ILE A 361 11.26 19.19 22.02
C ILE A 361 9.93 19.09 22.75
N MET A 362 9.32 17.90 22.75
CA MET A 362 8.13 17.57 23.52
C MET A 362 8.40 17.83 24.99
#